data_AF-A0A820F3H2-F1
#
_entry.id   AF-A0A820F3H2-F1
#
_cell.length_a   1.000
_cell.length_b   1.000
_cell.length_c   1.000
_cell.angle_alpha   90.00
_cell.angle_beta   90.00
_cell.angle_gamma   90.00
#
_symmetry.space_group_name_H-M   'P 1'
#
loop_
_entity.id
_entity.type
_entity.pdbx_description
1 polymer ?
#
loop_
_entity_poly.entity_id
_entity_poly.type
_entity_poly.pdbx_seq_one_letter_code
_entity_poly.pdbx_strand_id
1 'polypeptide(L)'
;MQKIAAENNLSETAFFVPNPSNDKYELRWFSPTLEVDLCGHATLATAHIIFTEMSPTKEEIHFQTKKAGELIVTRQKENALYTLNFPARPADKADLPDAMLSALCSEIAPIGVYKARDYLLVYENEASIKQLSPDFMVLGKIDAVFAVIVTAPGDEVDFVSRFFAPSAGVPEDPVCGSAHCTLTPYWAER
;
A
#
# COMPACT_ATOMS: atom_id res chain seq x y z
N MET A 1 8.83 12.76 16.04
CA MET A 1 8.38 11.88 14.93
C MET A 1 7.87 12.72 13.77
N GLN A 2 6.68 13.32 13.81
CA GLN A 2 6.13 14.09 12.67
C GLN A 2 7.10 15.13 12.06
N LYS A 3 7.76 15.96 12.89
CA LYS A 3 8.73 16.96 12.39
C LYS A 3 9.92 16.34 11.64
N ILE A 4 10.39 15.17 12.09
CA ILE A 4 11.50 14.45 11.42
C ILE A 4 11.00 13.84 10.10
N ALA A 5 9.79 13.27 10.09
CA ALA A 5 9.21 12.74 8.85
C ALA A 5 8.99 13.84 7.80
N ALA A 6 8.54 15.02 8.23
CA ALA A 6 8.43 16.21 7.39
C ALA A 6 9.79 16.68 6.85
N GLU A 7 10.82 16.71 7.69
CA GLU A 7 12.18 17.09 7.30
C GLU A 7 12.80 16.12 6.28
N ASN A 8 12.60 14.80 6.47
CA ASN A 8 13.11 13.79 5.56
C ASN A 8 12.46 13.86 4.17
N ASN A 9 11.20 14.32 4.10
CA ASN A 9 10.44 14.47 2.86
C ASN A 9 10.44 13.23 1.94
N LEU A 10 10.41 12.04 2.55
CA LEU A 10 10.17 10.75 1.88
C LEU A 10 8.70 10.35 2.07
N SER A 11 8.24 9.33 1.31
CA SER A 11 6.87 8.81 1.44
C SER A 11 6.52 8.54 2.90
N GLU A 12 7.37 7.78 3.61
CA GLU A 12 7.21 7.51 5.03
C GLU A 12 8.55 7.47 5.76
N THR A 13 8.52 7.91 7.02
CA THR A 13 9.57 7.64 8.01
C THR A 13 9.00 6.69 9.07
N ALA A 14 9.64 5.53 9.22
CA ALA A 14 9.34 4.56 10.27
C ALA A 14 10.13 4.84 11.54
N PHE A 15 9.46 4.77 12.69
CA PHE A 15 10.08 4.83 14.01
C PHE A 15 9.75 3.54 14.74
N PHE A 16 10.79 2.86 15.22
CA PHE A 16 10.63 1.63 15.99
C PHE A 16 11.35 1.70 17.34
N VAL A 17 10.79 1.02 18.33
CA VAL A 17 11.35 0.94 19.69
C VAL A 17 11.29 -0.51 20.17
N PRO A 18 12.42 -1.15 20.56
CA PRO A 18 12.39 -2.49 21.13
C PRO A 18 11.64 -2.47 22.47
N ASN A 19 10.73 -3.43 22.64
CA ASN A 19 10.02 -3.64 23.89
C ASN A 19 10.88 -4.53 24.82
N PRO A 20 11.33 -4.03 25.99
CA PRO A 20 12.21 -4.77 26.88
C PRO A 20 11.59 -6.05 27.47
N SER A 21 10.27 -6.19 27.41
CA SER A 21 9.53 -7.24 28.12
C SER A 21 9.16 -8.44 27.24
N ASN A 22 9.20 -8.33 25.90
CA ASN A 22 8.63 -9.38 25.04
C ASN A 22 9.30 -9.58 23.66
N ASP A 23 10.52 -9.08 23.45
CA ASP A 23 11.30 -9.24 22.19
C ASP A 23 10.58 -8.73 20.92
N LYS A 24 9.54 -7.91 21.09
CA LYS A 24 8.80 -7.23 20.01
C LYS A 24 9.29 -5.81 19.84
N TYR A 25 8.88 -5.17 18.76
CA TYR A 25 9.16 -3.76 18.50
C TYR A 25 7.85 -2.99 18.40
N GLU A 26 7.72 -1.87 19.09
CA GLU A 26 6.69 -0.89 18.73
C GLU A 26 7.07 -0.27 17.39
N LEU A 27 6.10 -0.09 16.48
CA LEU A 27 6.33 0.49 15.16
C LEU A 27 5.26 1.53 14.83
N ARG A 28 5.73 2.68 14.34
CA ARG A 28 4.89 3.80 13.87
C ARG A 28 5.46 4.35 12.57
N TRP A 29 4.58 4.82 11.69
CA TRP A 29 4.97 5.39 10.40
C TRP A 29 4.34 6.76 10.22
N PHE A 30 5.10 7.66 9.63
CA PHE A 30 4.66 9.03 9.40
C PHE A 30 4.98 9.41 7.97
N SER A 31 3.97 9.87 7.24
CA SER A 31 4.20 10.68 6.04
C SER A 31 4.70 12.07 6.46
N PRO A 32 5.05 12.95 5.51
CA PRO A 32 5.41 14.33 5.84
C PRO A 32 4.31 15.09 6.60
N THR A 33 3.05 14.71 6.43
CA THR A 33 1.89 15.46 6.93
C THR A 33 1.15 14.79 8.09
N LEU A 34 1.17 13.47 8.20
CA LEU A 34 0.40 12.73 9.22
C LEU A 34 0.98 11.36 9.58
N GLU A 35 0.49 10.78 10.69
CA GLU A 35 0.75 9.38 11.06
C GLU A 35 -0.16 8.44 10.25
N VAL A 36 0.43 7.45 9.57
CA VAL A 36 -0.31 6.48 8.78
C VAL A 36 -0.59 5.20 9.56
N ASP A 37 -1.73 4.56 9.26
CA ASP A 37 -2.25 3.45 10.07
C ASP A 37 -1.59 2.10 9.74
N LEU A 38 -1.06 1.96 8.52
CA LEU A 38 -0.38 0.78 8.02
C LEU A 38 0.50 1.16 6.83
N CYS A 39 1.77 0.73 6.84
CA CYS A 39 2.72 0.98 5.74
C CYS A 39 3.60 -0.26 5.51
N GLY A 40 3.48 -0.91 4.35
CA GLY A 40 4.18 -2.17 4.06
C GLY A 40 5.67 -2.01 3.82
N HIS A 41 6.04 -1.25 2.79
CA HIS A 41 7.42 -0.96 2.41
C HIS A 41 8.27 -0.39 3.56
N ALA A 42 7.77 0.55 4.36
CA ALA A 42 8.54 1.05 5.52
C ALA A 42 8.65 0.01 6.65
N THR A 43 7.70 -0.92 6.77
CA THR A 43 7.83 -2.09 7.67
C THR A 43 8.91 -3.04 7.19
N LEU A 44 8.95 -3.36 5.89
CA LEU A 44 10.01 -4.18 5.29
C LEU A 44 11.38 -3.53 5.41
N ALA A 45 11.48 -2.21 5.18
CA ALA A 45 12.73 -1.46 5.36
C ALA A 45 13.19 -1.46 6.83
N THR A 46 12.26 -1.33 7.78
CA THR A 46 12.57 -1.43 9.21
C THR A 46 13.08 -2.83 9.57
N ALA A 47 12.39 -3.87 9.07
CA ALA A 47 12.80 -5.25 9.27
C ALA A 47 14.18 -5.53 8.67
N HIS A 48 14.49 -4.96 7.49
CA HIS A 48 15.79 -5.07 6.86
C HIS A 48 16.91 -4.58 7.80
N ILE A 49 16.80 -3.36 8.32
CA ILE A 49 17.79 -2.79 9.25
C ILE A 49 17.92 -3.63 10.53
N ILE A 50 16.80 -4.13 11.08
CA ILE A 50 16.87 -5.02 12.25
C ILE A 50 17.60 -6.32 11.90
N PHE A 51 17.29 -6.94 10.76
CA PHE A 51 17.93 -8.19 10.30
C PHE A 51 19.38 -8.03 9.84
N THR A 52 19.85 -6.85 9.46
CA THR A 52 21.24 -6.68 8.97
C THR A 52 22.15 -6.02 10.00
N GLU A 53 21.66 -4.99 10.70
CA GLU A 53 22.50 -4.15 11.55
C GLU A 53 22.36 -4.46 13.05
N MET A 54 21.20 -4.95 13.48
CA MET A 54 20.90 -5.08 14.91
C MET A 54 20.85 -6.53 15.41
N SER A 55 20.27 -7.43 14.62
CA SER A 55 20.01 -8.82 15.02
C SER A 55 20.11 -9.79 13.83
N PRO A 56 21.33 -10.03 13.31
CA PRO A 56 21.54 -10.82 12.08
C PRO A 56 21.11 -12.29 12.15
N THR A 57 20.95 -12.81 13.35
CA THR A 57 20.52 -14.19 13.60
C THR A 57 19.01 -14.35 13.66
N LYS A 58 18.24 -13.26 13.79
CA LYS A 58 16.77 -13.33 13.78
C LYS A 58 16.26 -13.73 12.40
N GLU A 59 15.21 -14.52 12.38
CA GLU A 59 14.49 -14.94 11.16
C GLU A 59 13.06 -14.41 11.12
N GLU A 60 12.57 -13.92 12.25
CA GLU A 60 11.23 -13.38 12.44
C GLU A 60 11.29 -12.12 13.33
N ILE A 61 10.48 -11.12 12.99
CA ILE A 61 10.32 -9.88 13.76
C ILE A 61 8.83 -9.62 13.97
N HIS A 62 8.45 -9.36 15.22
CA HIS A 62 7.10 -8.95 15.59
C HIS A 62 7.06 -7.44 15.85
N PHE A 63 6.22 -6.74 15.09
CA PHE A 63 5.93 -5.33 15.27
C PHE A 63 4.55 -5.15 15.91
N GLN A 64 4.50 -4.45 17.03
CA GLN A 64 3.27 -3.97 17.64
C GLN A 64 2.96 -2.57 17.11
N THR A 65 1.84 -2.43 16.40
CA THR A 65 1.44 -1.18 15.76
C THR A 65 0.19 -0.62 16.44
N LYS A 66 -0.03 0.68 16.35
CA LYS A 66 -1.16 1.32 17.05
C LYS A 66 -2.54 0.92 16.51
N LYS A 67 -2.66 0.75 15.19
CA LYS A 67 -3.96 0.54 14.53
C LYS A 67 -4.07 -0.74 13.72
N ALA A 68 -2.98 -1.24 13.14
CA ALA A 68 -3.00 -2.47 12.35
C ALA A 68 -2.82 -3.75 13.17
N GLY A 69 -2.58 -3.63 14.49
CA GLY A 69 -2.31 -4.77 15.35
C GLY A 69 -0.87 -5.26 15.22
N GLU A 70 -0.67 -6.57 15.38
CA GLU A 70 0.65 -7.20 15.24
C GLU A 70 0.95 -7.49 13.77
N LEU A 71 2.13 -7.05 13.32
CA LEU A 71 2.70 -7.41 12.03
C LEU A 71 3.93 -8.27 12.26
N ILE A 72 4.08 -9.30 11.46
CA ILE A 72 5.15 -10.29 11.49
C ILE A 72 5.90 -10.20 10.17
N VAL A 73 7.21 -9.98 10.25
CA VAL A 73 8.10 -10.06 9.10
C VAL A 73 9.02 -11.25 9.26
N THR A 74 9.00 -12.17 8.30
CA THR A 74 9.96 -13.28 8.23
C THR A 74 10.97 -13.04 7.12
N ARG A 75 12.20 -13.54 7.31
CA ARG A 75 13.27 -13.49 6.33
C ARG A 75 13.53 -14.87 5.74
N GLN A 76 13.55 -14.93 4.42
CA GLN A 76 14.03 -16.09 3.65
C GLN A 76 15.44 -15.77 3.16
N LYS A 77 16.45 -16.48 3.68
CA LYS A 77 17.87 -16.14 3.43
C LYS A 77 18.32 -16.56 2.04
N GLU A 78 17.72 -17.62 1.49
CA GLU A 78 18.11 -18.27 0.24
C GLU A 78 17.86 -17.37 -0.98
N ASN A 79 16.80 -16.56 -0.93
CA ASN A 79 16.34 -15.70 -2.01
C ASN A 79 16.29 -14.21 -1.63
N ALA A 80 16.83 -13.84 -0.47
CA ALA A 80 16.82 -12.49 0.08
C ALA A 80 15.42 -11.85 0.15
N LEU A 81 14.38 -12.67 0.38
CA LEU A 81 13.01 -12.18 0.49
C LEU A 81 12.61 -11.90 1.94
N TYR A 82 11.73 -10.91 2.09
CA TYR A 82 10.98 -10.64 3.30
C TYR A 82 9.50 -10.91 3.05
N THR A 83 8.85 -11.60 3.98
CA THR A 83 7.40 -11.86 3.93
C THR A 83 6.73 -11.10 5.06
N LEU A 84 5.67 -10.36 4.75
CA LEU A 84 4.88 -9.57 5.69
C LEU A 84 3.43 -10.07 5.69
N ASN A 85 2.85 -10.32 6.87
CA ASN A 85 1.47 -10.79 6.99
C ASN A 85 0.47 -9.62 7.05
N PHE A 86 -0.12 -9.29 5.91
CA PHE A 86 -1.20 -8.30 5.87
C PHE A 86 -2.59 -8.94 5.98
N PRO A 87 -3.57 -8.21 6.56
CA PRO A 87 -4.94 -8.70 6.60
C PRO A 87 -5.53 -8.74 5.19
N ALA A 88 -6.29 -9.78 4.88
CA ALA A 88 -7.11 -9.81 3.68
C ALA A 88 -8.27 -8.82 3.82
N ARG A 89 -8.54 -8.03 2.77
CA ARG A 89 -9.65 -7.08 2.67
C ARG A 89 -10.32 -7.23 1.30
N PRO A 90 -11.10 -8.30 1.07
CA PRO A 90 -11.84 -8.48 -0.17
C PRO A 90 -12.73 -7.27 -0.47
N ALA A 91 -12.86 -6.92 -1.75
CA ALA A 91 -13.70 -5.81 -2.20
C ALA A 91 -15.02 -6.30 -2.78
N ASP A 92 -16.10 -5.59 -2.45
CA ASP A 92 -17.43 -5.86 -3.00
C ASP A 92 -17.64 -5.07 -4.29
N LYS A 93 -18.54 -5.53 -5.16
CA LYS A 93 -18.94 -4.78 -6.36
C LYS A 93 -19.48 -3.41 -5.96
N ALA A 94 -19.11 -2.39 -6.74
CA ALA A 94 -19.53 -1.01 -6.51
C ALA A 94 -19.85 -0.30 -7.82
N ASP A 95 -20.62 0.79 -7.72
CA ASP A 95 -20.83 1.70 -8.84
C ASP A 95 -19.62 2.64 -9.00
N LEU A 96 -19.31 2.99 -10.25
CA LEU A 96 -18.27 3.99 -10.56
C LEU A 96 -18.88 5.39 -10.47
N PRO A 97 -18.38 6.29 -9.59
CA PRO A 97 -18.82 7.68 -9.62
C PRO A 97 -18.43 8.33 -10.95
N ASP A 98 -19.35 9.04 -11.61
CA ASP A 98 -19.10 9.70 -12.90
C ASP A 98 -17.86 10.60 -12.87
N ALA A 99 -17.68 11.33 -11.76
CA ALA A 99 -16.53 12.19 -11.53
C ALA A 99 -15.19 11.42 -11.55
N MET A 100 -15.18 10.14 -11.18
CA MET A 100 -13.97 9.32 -11.13
C MET A 100 -13.50 8.93 -12.53
N LEU A 101 -14.41 8.58 -13.42
CA LEU A 101 -14.05 8.26 -14.80
C LEU A 101 -13.44 9.49 -15.49
N SER A 102 -14.07 10.66 -15.31
CA SER A 102 -13.52 11.92 -15.81
C SER A 102 -12.16 12.25 -15.19
N ALA A 103 -11.99 12.03 -13.89
CA ALA A 103 -10.74 12.32 -13.18
C ALA A 103 -9.58 11.40 -13.59
N LEU A 104 -9.86 10.18 -14.06
CA LEU A 104 -8.82 9.29 -14.59
C LEU A 104 -8.38 9.67 -16.01
N CYS A 105 -9.02 10.67 -16.62
CA CYS A 105 -8.74 11.19 -17.96
C CYS A 105 -8.59 10.09 -19.00
N SER A 106 -9.44 9.06 -18.93
CA SER A 106 -9.35 7.89 -19.78
C SER A 106 -10.61 7.72 -20.62
N GLU A 107 -10.43 7.44 -21.90
CA GLU A 107 -11.51 6.92 -22.76
C GLU A 107 -11.76 5.43 -22.50
N ILE A 108 -10.88 4.77 -21.75
CA ILE A 108 -10.95 3.35 -21.42
C ILE A 108 -11.72 3.22 -20.09
N ALA A 109 -12.92 2.67 -20.15
CA ALA A 109 -13.69 2.35 -18.96
C ALA A 109 -13.14 1.08 -18.29
N PRO A 110 -13.15 1.00 -16.94
CA PRO A 110 -12.83 -0.24 -16.26
C PRO A 110 -13.88 -1.33 -16.58
N ILE A 111 -13.42 -2.56 -16.76
CA ILE A 111 -14.25 -3.75 -16.97
C ILE A 111 -14.83 -4.31 -15.66
N GLY A 112 -14.34 -3.83 -14.51
CA GLY A 112 -14.84 -4.18 -13.20
C GLY A 112 -14.60 -3.07 -12.18
N VAL A 113 -15.57 -2.86 -11.30
CA VAL A 113 -15.54 -1.80 -10.28
C VAL A 113 -15.92 -2.40 -8.95
N TYR A 114 -15.02 -2.25 -7.99
CA TYR A 114 -15.15 -2.81 -6.64
C TYR A 114 -14.71 -1.78 -5.61
N LYS A 115 -15.12 -1.98 -4.36
CA LYS A 115 -14.77 -1.11 -3.24
C LYS A 115 -14.55 -1.90 -1.95
N ALA A 116 -13.46 -1.58 -1.26
CA ALA A 116 -13.21 -1.95 0.14
C ALA A 116 -12.93 -0.66 0.93
N ARG A 117 -11.71 -0.51 1.48
CA ARG A 117 -11.21 0.80 1.94
C ARG A 117 -11.02 1.75 0.75
N ASP A 118 -10.41 1.23 -0.31
CA ASP A 118 -10.06 1.96 -1.53
C ASP A 118 -10.94 1.45 -2.67
N TYR A 119 -11.18 2.26 -3.70
CA TYR A 119 -11.78 1.76 -4.93
C TYR A 119 -10.78 0.86 -5.66
N LEU A 120 -11.29 -0.20 -6.28
CA LEU A 120 -10.52 -1.11 -7.13
C LEU A 120 -11.16 -1.11 -8.53
N LEU A 121 -10.44 -0.58 -9.50
CA LEU A 121 -10.85 -0.51 -10.89
C LEU A 121 -10.01 -1.49 -11.69
N VAL A 122 -10.70 -2.41 -12.36
CA VAL A 122 -10.07 -3.50 -13.11
C VAL A 122 -10.17 -3.19 -14.59
N TYR A 123 -9.04 -3.24 -15.27
CA TYR A 123 -8.90 -2.98 -16.70
C TYR A 123 -8.55 -4.26 -17.44
N GLU A 124 -8.76 -4.24 -18.76
CA GLU A 124 -8.55 -5.40 -19.63
C GLU A 124 -7.08 -5.85 -19.69
N ASN A 125 -6.14 -4.91 -19.70
CA ASN A 125 -4.72 -5.20 -19.89
C ASN A 125 -3.80 -4.14 -19.26
N GLU A 126 -2.53 -4.52 -19.09
CA GLU A 126 -1.47 -3.68 -18.53
C GLU A 126 -1.27 -2.36 -19.32
N ALA A 127 -1.40 -2.39 -20.65
CA ALA A 127 -1.29 -1.18 -21.47
C ALA A 127 -2.35 -0.12 -21.12
N SER A 128 -3.58 -0.55 -20.79
CA SER A 128 -4.68 0.34 -20.43
C SER A 128 -4.36 1.14 -19.18
N ILE A 129 -3.82 0.50 -18.13
CA ILE A 129 -3.49 1.19 -16.88
C ILE A 129 -2.20 2.02 -16.98
N LYS A 130 -1.27 1.66 -17.88
CA LYS A 130 -0.07 2.46 -18.18
C LYS A 130 -0.40 3.80 -18.84
N GLN A 131 -1.44 3.84 -19.67
CA GLN A 131 -1.86 5.05 -20.40
C GLN A 131 -2.68 6.02 -19.54
N LEU A 132 -3.15 5.60 -18.35
CA LEU A 132 -3.92 6.48 -17.47
C LEU A 132 -3.07 7.68 -17.04
N SER A 133 -3.65 8.87 -17.18
CA SER A 133 -3.03 10.14 -16.78
C SER A 133 -3.98 10.90 -15.86
N PRO A 134 -4.16 10.45 -14.59
CA PRO A 134 -5.18 11.02 -13.72
C PRO A 134 -4.98 12.51 -13.46
N ASP A 135 -6.07 13.28 -13.51
CA ASP A 135 -6.11 14.62 -12.95
C ASP A 135 -6.23 14.51 -11.42
N PHE A 136 -5.08 14.58 -10.75
CA PHE A 136 -5.00 14.47 -9.29
C PHE A 136 -5.76 15.60 -8.56
N MET A 137 -5.93 16.76 -9.18
CA MET A 137 -6.68 17.88 -8.59
C MET A 137 -8.18 17.60 -8.58
N VAL A 138 -8.70 16.94 -9.61
CA VAL A 138 -10.11 16.49 -9.66
C VAL A 138 -10.28 15.26 -8.78
N LEU A 139 -9.41 14.26 -8.91
CA LEU A 139 -9.48 13.00 -8.17
C LEU A 139 -9.43 13.23 -6.65
N GLY A 140 -8.61 14.17 -6.18
CA GLY A 140 -8.51 14.54 -4.77
C GLY A 140 -9.74 15.24 -4.17
N LYS A 141 -10.69 15.69 -5.01
CA LYS A 141 -11.93 16.35 -4.58
C LYS A 141 -13.15 15.42 -4.60
N ILE A 142 -12.99 14.17 -5.02
CA ILE A 142 -14.11 13.23 -5.08
C ILE A 142 -14.40 12.73 -3.67
N ASP A 143 -15.47 13.24 -3.08
CA ASP A 143 -16.00 12.75 -1.81
C ASP A 143 -16.29 11.24 -1.90
N ALA A 144 -16.02 10.50 -0.81
CA ALA A 144 -16.11 9.04 -0.70
C ALA A 144 -14.96 8.19 -1.27
N VAL A 145 -13.85 8.81 -1.70
CA VAL A 145 -12.63 8.13 -2.18
C VAL A 145 -11.43 8.46 -1.29
N PHE A 146 -10.98 7.49 -0.48
CA PHE A 146 -9.68 7.63 0.20
C PHE A 146 -8.54 7.46 -0.82
N ALA A 147 -8.60 6.39 -1.61
CA ALA A 147 -7.66 6.10 -2.69
C ALA A 147 -8.33 5.29 -3.81
N VAL A 148 -7.68 5.24 -4.97
CA VAL A 148 -8.06 4.44 -6.13
C VAL A 148 -6.91 3.52 -6.50
N ILE A 149 -7.20 2.22 -6.54
CA ILE A 149 -6.37 1.17 -7.11
C ILE A 149 -6.83 0.94 -8.54
N VAL A 150 -5.92 0.98 -9.50
CA VAL A 150 -6.17 0.49 -10.86
C VAL A 150 -5.33 -0.75 -11.09
N THR A 151 -5.90 -1.79 -11.69
CA THR A 151 -5.22 -3.07 -11.89
C THR A 151 -5.64 -3.74 -13.18
N ALA A 152 -4.79 -4.63 -13.70
CA ALA A 152 -5.04 -5.45 -14.87
C ALA A 152 -4.18 -6.73 -14.81
N PRO A 153 -4.46 -7.76 -15.62
CA PRO A 153 -3.52 -8.85 -15.84
C PRO A 153 -2.19 -8.28 -16.34
N GLY A 154 -1.08 -8.81 -15.83
CA GLY A 154 0.25 -8.43 -16.29
C GLY A 154 0.66 -9.20 -17.54
N ASP A 155 1.54 -8.63 -18.34
CA ASP A 155 2.05 -9.31 -19.54
C ASP A 155 3.05 -10.43 -19.18
N GLU A 156 3.81 -10.24 -18.10
CA GLU A 156 4.87 -11.16 -17.63
C GLU A 156 4.67 -11.61 -16.17
N VAL A 157 3.64 -11.10 -15.50
CA VAL A 157 3.32 -11.35 -14.08
C VAL A 157 1.82 -11.57 -13.93
N ASP A 158 1.38 -12.17 -12.82
CA ASP A 158 -0.03 -12.49 -12.62
C ASP A 158 -0.95 -11.26 -12.73
N PHE A 159 -0.52 -10.13 -12.15
CA PHE A 159 -1.23 -8.86 -12.27
C PHE A 159 -0.30 -7.66 -12.03
N VAL A 160 -0.74 -6.50 -12.49
CA VAL A 160 -0.10 -5.19 -12.29
C VAL A 160 -1.06 -4.22 -11.61
N SER A 161 -0.52 -3.19 -10.96
CA SER A 161 -1.35 -2.16 -10.32
C SER A 161 -0.69 -0.79 -10.27
N ARG A 162 -1.51 0.26 -10.12
CA ARG A 162 -1.11 1.61 -9.69
C ARG A 162 -2.03 2.08 -8.57
N PHE A 163 -1.55 3.00 -7.73
CA PHE A 163 -2.27 3.46 -6.55
C PHE A 163 -2.27 5.00 -6.46
N PHE A 164 -3.46 5.60 -6.41
CA PHE A 164 -3.65 7.04 -6.36
C PHE A 164 -4.36 7.46 -5.07
N ALA A 165 -3.73 8.35 -4.28
CA ALA A 165 -4.33 8.88 -3.04
C ALA A 165 -4.15 10.40 -2.91
N PRO A 166 -4.58 11.19 -3.91
CA PRO A 166 -4.32 12.63 -3.94
C PRO A 166 -4.98 13.39 -2.77
N SER A 167 -6.12 12.92 -2.26
CA SER A 167 -6.76 13.48 -1.06
C SER A 167 -5.92 13.30 0.23
N ALA A 168 -5.01 12.33 0.24
CA ALA A 168 -4.02 12.12 1.31
C ALA A 168 -2.68 12.83 1.04
N GLY A 169 -2.59 13.63 -0.04
CA GLY A 169 -1.37 14.34 -0.44
C GLY A 169 -0.36 13.48 -1.21
N VAL A 170 -0.75 12.27 -1.64
CA VAL A 170 0.09 11.36 -2.43
C VAL A 170 -0.56 11.17 -3.81
N PRO A 171 -0.13 11.93 -4.84
CA PRO A 171 -0.71 11.81 -6.17
C PRO A 171 -0.70 10.37 -6.69
N GLU A 172 0.47 9.73 -6.63
CA GLU A 172 0.67 8.31 -6.95
C GLU A 172 1.71 7.71 -6.01
N ASP A 173 1.38 6.59 -5.37
CA ASP A 173 2.30 5.82 -4.52
C ASP A 173 3.04 4.79 -5.39
N PRO A 174 4.40 4.80 -5.43
CA PRO A 174 5.17 3.84 -6.21
C PRO A 174 4.87 2.38 -5.86
N VAL A 175 4.67 2.05 -4.57
CA VAL A 175 4.40 0.68 -4.11
C VAL A 175 3.56 0.69 -2.83
N CYS A 176 2.24 0.69 -2.98
CA CYS A 176 1.33 0.62 -1.83
C CYS A 176 1.11 -0.83 -1.35
N GLY A 177 1.89 -1.27 -0.36
CA GLY A 177 1.71 -2.61 0.22
C GLY A 177 0.28 -2.84 0.76
N SER A 178 -0.37 -1.82 1.31
CA SER A 178 -1.71 -1.96 1.87
C SER A 178 -2.80 -2.19 0.80
N ALA A 179 -2.54 -1.80 -0.45
CA ALA A 179 -3.43 -2.11 -1.58
C ALA A 179 -3.48 -3.62 -1.87
N HIS A 180 -2.41 -4.37 -1.53
CA HIS A 180 -2.36 -5.81 -1.72
C HIS A 180 -3.32 -6.57 -0.79
N CYS A 181 -3.76 -5.95 0.31
CA CYS A 181 -4.88 -6.48 1.10
C CYS A 181 -6.14 -6.70 0.25
N THR A 182 -6.34 -5.88 -0.80
CA THR A 182 -7.48 -5.94 -1.71
C THR A 182 -7.12 -6.63 -3.02
N LEU A 183 -5.95 -6.35 -3.60
CA LEU A 183 -5.50 -6.94 -4.87
C LEU A 183 -5.30 -8.45 -4.77
N THR A 184 -4.62 -8.93 -3.73
CA THR A 184 -4.31 -10.36 -3.58
C THR A 184 -5.57 -11.24 -3.52
N PRO A 185 -6.58 -10.97 -2.65
CA PRO A 185 -7.79 -11.79 -2.67
C PRO A 185 -8.58 -11.67 -3.98
N TYR A 186 -8.59 -10.50 -4.64
CA TYR A 186 -9.26 -10.33 -5.93
C TYR A 186 -8.65 -11.21 -7.03
N TRP A 187 -7.32 -11.20 -7.16
CA TRP A 187 -6.61 -11.95 -8.21
C TRP A 187 -6.44 -13.43 -7.88
N ALA A 188 -6.39 -13.83 -6.60
CA ALA A 188 -6.27 -15.23 -6.21
C ALA A 188 -7.48 -16.11 -6.60
N GLU A 189 -8.63 -15.50 -6.88
CA GLU A 189 -9.85 -16.20 -7.33
C GLU A 189 -9.92 -16.42 -8.86
N ARG A 190 -8.90 -16.00 -9.62
CA ARG A 190 -8.94 -15.91 -11.10
C ARG A 190 -7.83 -16.69 -11.78
#